data_AF-A0A7S2Z0I9-F1
#
_entry.id   AF-A0A7S2Z0I9-F1
#
_cell.length_a   1.000
_cell.length_b   1.000
_cell.length_c   1.000
_cell.angle_alpha   90.00
_cell.angle_beta   90.00
_cell.angle_gamma   90.00
#
_symmetry.space_group_name_H-M   'P 1'
#
loop_
_entity.id
_entity.type
_entity.pdbx_description
1 polymer ?
#
loop_
_entity_poly.entity_id
_entity_poly.type
_entity_poly.pdbx_seq_one_letter_code
_entity_poly.pdbx_strand_id
1 'polypeptide(L)'
;EWLAEGDFIISPRITFATGVKTLGSLLSLGYEVGISIKRSSDVFTNKEVTVCIDSVEELQETYISIKGTNRQAVLATAQILGISKDFVTQSTLELCLEQLKSPKRKEAVAGPVAPAKAQQ
;
A
#
# COMPACT_ATOMS: atom_id res chain seq x y z
N GLU A 1 3.35 8.61 14.58
CA GLU A 1 2.00 9.08 14.97
C GLU A 1 1.46 9.86 13.78
N TRP A 2 0.41 9.36 13.12
CA TRP A 2 -0.22 10.07 12.00
C TRP A 2 -1.39 10.87 12.56
N LEU A 3 -1.61 12.08 12.03
CA LEU A 3 -2.71 12.91 12.46
C LEU A 3 -3.95 12.54 11.64
N ALA A 4 -4.80 11.67 12.18
CA ALA A 4 -6.14 11.46 11.63
C ALA A 4 -7.08 12.51 12.23
N GLU A 5 -7.79 13.25 11.38
CA GLU A 5 -8.84 14.19 11.77
C GLU A 5 -10.19 13.65 11.28
N GLY A 6 -10.85 12.85 12.12
CA GLY A 6 -12.05 12.11 11.72
C GLY A 6 -11.74 11.14 10.58
N ASP A 7 -12.47 11.26 9.47
CA ASP A 7 -12.30 10.41 8.27
C ASP A 7 -11.12 10.84 7.38
N PHE A 8 -10.37 11.87 7.76
CA PHE A 8 -9.23 12.39 7.00
C PHE A 8 -7.90 11.96 7.59
N ILE A 9 -7.01 11.49 6.72
CA ILE A 9 -5.62 11.19 7.08
C ILE A 9 -4.72 12.33 6.62
N ILE A 10 -4.06 13.00 7.56
CA ILE A 10 -3.02 14.00 7.26
C ILE A 10 -1.67 13.28 7.25
N SER A 11 -1.10 13.14 6.05
CA SER A 11 0.12 12.39 5.82
C SER A 11 1.14 13.25 5.08
N PRO A 12 2.18 13.78 5.76
CA PRO A 12 3.31 14.39 5.08
C PRO A 12 4.01 13.29 4.27
N ARG A 13 4.11 13.48 2.95
CA ARG A 13 4.71 12.51 2.03
C ARG A 13 5.96 13.09 1.39
N ILE A 14 7.03 12.30 1.39
CA ILE A 14 8.22 12.52 0.58
C ILE A 14 8.35 11.36 -0.40
N THR A 15 8.48 11.67 -1.68
CA THR A 15 8.69 10.68 -2.74
C THR A 15 10.01 10.99 -3.41
N PHE A 16 10.87 9.98 -3.55
CA PHE A 16 12.14 10.10 -4.25
C PHE A 16 12.35 8.89 -5.15
N ALA A 17 13.03 9.09 -6.26
CA ALA A 17 13.39 8.00 -7.16
C ALA A 17 14.34 7.04 -6.43
N THR A 18 13.98 5.76 -6.39
CA THR A 18 14.80 4.70 -5.81
C THR A 18 15.13 3.66 -6.85
N GLY A 19 16.35 3.12 -6.79
CA GLY A 19 16.80 2.03 -7.65
C GLY A 19 17.29 0.84 -6.83
N VAL A 20 17.59 -0.27 -7.52
CA VAL A 20 18.07 -1.52 -6.90
C VAL A 20 19.30 -1.30 -6.02
N LYS A 21 20.20 -0.39 -6.42
CA LYS A 21 21.39 -0.01 -5.63
C LYS A 21 21.04 0.60 -4.27
N THR A 22 19.97 1.40 -4.20
CA THR A 22 19.51 2.04 -2.95
C THR A 22 19.05 0.97 -1.95
N LEU A 23 18.26 0.00 -2.40
CA LEU A 23 17.83 -1.12 -1.57
C LEU A 23 19.04 -1.89 -1.04
N GLY A 24 20.00 -2.24 -1.89
CA GLY A 24 21.23 -2.92 -1.46
C GLY A 24 22.02 -2.14 -0.42
N SER A 25 22.15 -0.81 -0.58
CA SER A 25 22.83 0.03 0.42
C SER A 25 22.12 0.07 1.77
N LEU A 26 20.78 0.08 1.79
CA LEU A 26 20.00 0.03 3.02
C LEU A 26 20.23 -1.32 3.73
N LEU A 27 20.22 -2.42 2.99
CA LEU A 27 20.50 -3.74 3.56
C LEU A 27 21.91 -3.81 4.18
N SER A 28 22.93 -3.26 3.51
CA SER A 28 24.29 -3.19 4.04
C SER A 28 24.43 -2.33 5.30
N LEU A 29 23.52 -1.39 5.53
CA LEU A 29 23.46 -0.58 6.75
C LEU A 29 22.72 -1.30 7.90
N GLY A 30 22.27 -2.53 7.69
CA GLY A 30 21.55 -3.33 8.68
C GLY A 30 20.04 -3.11 8.69
N TYR A 31 19.48 -2.46 7.67
CA TYR A 31 18.02 -2.44 7.49
C TYR A 31 17.54 -3.78 6.95
N GLU A 32 16.37 -4.22 7.41
CA GLU A 32 15.73 -5.45 6.95
C GLU A 32 14.43 -5.15 6.21
N VAL A 33 14.08 -6.01 5.24
CA VAL A 33 12.79 -5.92 4.56
C VAL A 33 11.72 -6.52 5.47
N GLY A 34 10.88 -5.67 6.06
CA GLY A 34 9.78 -6.13 6.92
C GLY A 34 8.64 -6.78 6.13
N ILE A 35 8.26 -6.20 4.99
CA ILE A 35 7.17 -6.70 4.14
C ILE A 35 7.38 -6.24 2.68
N SER A 36 6.96 -7.07 1.74
CA SER A 36 6.77 -6.71 0.34
C SER A 36 5.29 -6.75 0.01
N ILE A 37 4.78 -5.71 -0.66
CA ILE A 37 3.37 -5.59 -1.04
C ILE A 37 3.29 -5.50 -2.57
N LYS A 38 2.51 -6.38 -3.18
CA LYS A 38 2.19 -6.34 -4.60
C LYS A 38 0.84 -5.68 -4.81
N ARG A 39 0.86 -4.57 -5.55
CA ARG A 39 -0.30 -3.69 -5.77
C ARG A 39 -0.42 -3.32 -7.24
N SER A 40 -1.61 -3.43 -7.79
CA SER A 40 -1.99 -2.82 -9.07
C SER A 40 -2.75 -1.54 -8.79
N SER A 41 -2.38 -0.45 -9.48
CA SER A 41 -2.92 0.88 -9.22
C SER A 41 -3.39 1.55 -10.49
N ASP A 42 -4.65 1.98 -10.50
CA ASP A 42 -5.18 2.93 -11.48
C ASP A 42 -5.25 4.31 -10.84
N VAL A 43 -4.52 5.27 -11.42
CA VAL A 43 -4.34 6.61 -10.85
C VAL A 43 -4.90 7.66 -11.78
N PHE A 44 -5.85 8.44 -11.27
CA PHE A 44 -6.48 9.55 -11.98
C PHE A 44 -6.14 10.84 -11.23
N THR A 45 -5.42 11.74 -11.88
CA THR A 45 -4.96 13.00 -11.27
C THR A 45 -5.51 14.19 -12.04
N ASN A 46 -6.06 15.15 -11.32
CA ASN A 46 -6.31 16.49 -11.82
C ASN A 46 -5.48 17.51 -11.02
N LYS A 47 -5.77 18.82 -11.16
CA LYS A 47 -5.00 19.88 -10.49
C LYS A 47 -5.17 19.92 -8.97
N GLU A 48 -6.28 19.42 -8.44
CA GLU A 48 -6.66 19.59 -7.02
C GLU A 48 -6.61 18.27 -6.24
N VAL A 49 -6.95 17.16 -6.91
CA VAL A 49 -7.11 15.85 -6.31
C VAL A 49 -6.50 14.74 -7.18
N THR A 50 -6.06 13.68 -6.52
CA THR A 50 -5.67 12.41 -7.12
C THR A 50 -6.52 11.30 -6.53
N VAL A 51 -7.21 10.55 -7.40
CA VAL A 51 -7.95 9.35 -7.05
C VAL A 51 -7.10 8.15 -7.45
N CYS A 52 -6.90 7.23 -6.53
CA CYS A 52 -6.08 6.03 -6.72
C CYS A 52 -6.92 4.82 -6.34
N ILE A 53 -7.11 3.90 -7.30
CA ILE A 53 -7.80 2.63 -7.10
C ILE A 53 -6.72 1.56 -7.01
N ASP A 54 -6.60 0.94 -5.85
CA ASP A 54 -5.50 0.08 -5.48
C ASP A 54 -6.00 -1.33 -5.18
N SER A 55 -5.71 -2.29 -6.06
CA SER A 55 -5.92 -3.71 -5.81
C SER A 55 -4.68 -4.30 -5.16
N VAL A 56 -4.79 -4.71 -3.90
CA VAL A 56 -3.68 -5.18 -3.06
C VAL A 56 -3.74 -6.70 -2.92
N GLU A 57 -2.74 -7.40 -3.45
CA GLU A 57 -2.75 -8.86 -3.55
C GLU A 57 -2.74 -9.54 -2.17
N GLU A 58 -2.00 -8.97 -1.22
CA GLU A 58 -1.91 -9.51 0.15
C GLU A 58 -3.20 -9.39 0.94
N LEU A 59 -4.09 -8.46 0.55
CA LEU A 59 -5.39 -8.23 1.19
C LEU A 59 -6.54 -8.90 0.42
N GLN A 60 -6.31 -9.27 -0.85
CA GLN A 60 -7.34 -9.72 -1.79
C GLN A 60 -8.50 -8.73 -1.90
N GLU A 61 -8.18 -7.44 -1.79
CA GLU A 61 -9.17 -6.38 -1.67
C GLU A 61 -8.71 -5.13 -2.43
N THR A 62 -9.69 -4.35 -2.87
CA THR A 62 -9.48 -3.12 -3.64
C THR A 62 -9.88 -1.92 -2.80
N TYR A 63 -8.97 -0.96 -2.68
CA TYR A 63 -9.15 0.27 -1.91
C TYR A 63 -9.17 1.48 -2.84
N ILE A 64 -10.01 2.46 -2.51
CA ILE A 64 -10.03 3.75 -3.20
C ILE A 64 -9.47 4.79 -2.24
N SER A 65 -8.46 5.54 -2.68
CA SER A 65 -7.95 6.68 -1.93
C SER A 65 -8.07 7.97 -2.74
N ILE A 66 -8.57 9.01 -2.09
CA ILE A 66 -8.67 10.36 -2.65
C ILE A 66 -7.69 11.24 -1.88
N LYS A 67 -6.72 11.81 -2.59
CA LYS A 67 -5.62 12.59 -2.03
C LYS A 67 -5.68 13.99 -2.60
N GLY A 68 -5.46 15.00 -1.77
CA GLY A 68 -5.41 16.39 -2.18
C GLY A 68 -4.97 17.27 -1.02
N THR A 69 -4.50 18.47 -1.33
CA THR A 69 -4.14 19.47 -0.30
C THR A 69 -5.36 20.27 0.17
N ASN A 70 -6.40 20.35 -0.65
CA ASN A 70 -7.67 20.99 -0.32
C ASN A 70 -8.71 19.96 0.14
N ARG A 71 -9.06 19.99 1.43
CA ARG A 71 -10.07 19.10 2.04
C ARG A 71 -11.42 19.17 1.35
N GLN A 72 -11.88 20.37 0.97
CA GLN A 72 -13.19 20.55 0.36
C GLN A 72 -13.26 19.91 -1.03
N ALA A 73 -12.16 19.98 -1.79
CA ALA A 73 -12.05 19.32 -3.09
C ALA A 73 -12.06 17.78 -2.94
N VAL A 74 -11.38 17.24 -1.93
CA VAL A 74 -11.40 15.81 -1.61
C VAL A 74 -12.82 15.34 -1.25
N LEU A 75 -13.53 16.10 -0.40
CA LEU A 75 -14.92 15.81 -0.04
C LEU A 75 -15.86 15.86 -1.24
N ALA A 76 -15.78 16.91 -2.05
CA ALA A 76 -16.60 17.05 -3.25
C ALA A 76 -16.37 15.89 -4.21
N THR A 77 -15.11 15.45 -4.37
CA THR A 77 -14.76 14.29 -5.21
C THR A 77 -15.35 13.00 -4.65
N ALA A 78 -15.26 12.78 -3.33
CA ALA A 78 -15.87 11.61 -2.69
C ALA A 78 -17.38 11.57 -2.91
N GLN A 79 -18.06 12.71 -2.77
CA GLN A 79 -19.50 12.85 -3.02
C GLN A 79 -19.88 12.56 -4.47
N ILE A 80 -19.13 13.11 -5.44
CA ILE A 80 -19.36 12.86 -6.88
C ILE A 80 -19.20 11.37 -7.21
N LEU A 81 -18.25 10.70 -6.58
CA LEU A 81 -18.02 9.26 -6.73
C LEU A 81 -18.99 8.39 -5.91
N GLY A 82 -19.90 8.99 -5.14
CA GLY A 82 -20.87 8.28 -4.30
C GLY A 82 -20.26 7.59 -3.07
N ILE A 83 -19.03 7.93 -2.69
CA ILE A 83 -18.32 7.36 -1.55
C ILE A 83 -18.77 8.10 -0.29
N SER A 84 -19.53 7.42 0.57
CA SER A 84 -20.22 8.04 1.72
C SER A 84 -20.07 7.28 3.04
N LYS A 85 -19.46 6.09 3.03
CA LYS A 85 -19.30 5.23 4.20
C LYS A 85 -18.10 4.29 4.04
N ASP A 86 -17.78 3.57 5.11
CA ASP A 86 -16.74 2.55 5.17
C ASP A 86 -15.32 3.09 4.94
N PHE A 87 -15.03 4.26 5.52
CA PHE A 87 -13.69 4.85 5.48
C PHE A 87 -12.71 4.07 6.34
N VAL A 88 -11.55 3.76 5.75
CA VAL A 88 -10.44 3.08 6.43
C VAL A 88 -9.34 4.09 6.73
N THR A 89 -9.01 4.25 8.00
CA THR A 89 -7.97 5.19 8.47
C THR A 89 -6.59 4.53 8.59
N GLN A 90 -6.53 3.20 8.61
CA GLN A 90 -5.28 2.44 8.60
C GLN A 90 -4.57 2.57 7.24
N SER A 91 -3.25 2.60 7.27
CA SER A 91 -2.45 2.55 6.05
C SER A 91 -2.47 1.14 5.44
N THR A 92 -2.31 1.05 4.11
CA THR A 92 -2.18 -0.24 3.42
C THR A 92 -1.06 -1.11 4.02
N LEU A 93 0.04 -0.52 4.47
CA LEU A 93 1.12 -1.23 5.13
C LEU A 93 0.66 -1.89 6.44
N GLU A 94 -0.09 -1.17 7.27
CA GLU A 94 -0.62 -1.69 8.54
C GLU A 94 -1.61 -2.82 8.28
N LEU A 95 -2.55 -2.63 7.35
CA LEU A 95 -3.51 -3.65 6.95
C LEU A 95 -2.80 -4.94 6.48
N CYS A 96 -1.77 -4.81 5.64
CA CYS A 96 -1.01 -5.96 5.16
C CYS A 96 -0.20 -6.64 6.27
N LEU A 97 0.37 -5.87 7.19
CA LEU A 97 1.09 -6.41 8.35
C LEU A 97 0.15 -7.17 9.31
N GLU A 98 -1.07 -6.67 9.51
CA GLU A 98 -2.10 -7.35 10.32
C GLU A 98 -2.55 -8.67 9.66
N GLN A 99 -2.73 -8.68 8.34
CA GLN A 99 -3.06 -9.92 7.61
C GLN A 99 -1.94 -10.96 7.65
N LEU A 100 -0.67 -10.55 7.61
CA LEU A 100 0.46 -11.48 7.75
C LEU A 100 0.55 -12.12 9.14
N LYS A 101 0.18 -11.37 10.19
CA LYS A 101 0.13 -11.89 11.56
C LYS A 101 -1.05 -12.83 11.79
N SER A 102 -2.06 -12.78 10.92
CA SER A 102 -3.25 -13.62 11.02
C SER A 102 -2.97 -15.06 10.56
N PRO A 103 -3.45 -16.10 11.28
CA PRO A 103 -3.08 -17.50 11.04
C PRO A 103 -3.57 -18.09 9.71
N LYS A 104 -4.46 -17.39 8.98
CA LYS A 104 -5.10 -17.88 7.75
C LYS A 104 -4.15 -18.07 6.56
N ARG A 105 -2.90 -17.57 6.61
CA ARG A 105 -1.97 -17.56 5.46
C ARG A 105 -0.86 -18.62 5.49
N LYS A 106 -0.66 -19.38 6.57
CA LYS A 106 0.47 -20.33 6.66
C LYS A 106 0.44 -21.47 5.63
N GLU A 107 -0.67 -21.70 4.93
CA GLU A 107 -0.80 -22.80 3.96
C GLU A 107 -0.44 -22.42 2.51
N ALA A 108 -0.33 -21.14 2.16
CA ALA A 108 -0.19 -20.71 0.76
C ALA A 108 1.25 -20.43 0.29
N VAL A 109 2.26 -20.49 1.18
CA VAL A 109 3.67 -20.19 0.84
C VAL A 109 4.57 -21.39 1.15
N ALA A 110 4.18 -22.58 0.68
CA ALA A 110 5.15 -23.66 0.42
C ALA A 110 5.57 -23.53 -1.06
N GLY A 111 6.56 -22.67 -1.32
CA GLY A 111 7.15 -22.56 -2.65
C GLY A 111 7.86 -23.86 -3.08
N PRO A 112 8.01 -24.11 -4.38
CA PRO A 112 8.65 -25.32 -4.88
C PRO A 112 10.13 -25.35 -4.48
N VAL A 113 10.53 -26.43 -3.81
CA VAL A 113 11.93 -26.79 -3.55
C VAL A 113 12.63 -26.96 -4.91
N ALA A 114 13.75 -26.26 -5.09
CA ALA A 114 14.56 -26.24 -6.30
C ALA A 114 14.90 -27.66 -6.81
N PRO A 115 14.95 -27.90 -8.14
CA PRO A 115 15.46 -29.16 -8.65
C PRO A 115 16.97 -29.25 -8.41
N ALA A 116 17.39 -30.36 -7.83
CA ALA A 116 18.78 -30.73 -7.61
C ALA A 116 19.55 -30.74 -8.94
N LYS A 117 20.78 -30.22 -8.91
CA LYS A 117 21.75 -30.31 -10.01
C LYS A 117 22.01 -31.78 -10.34
N ALA A 118 21.77 -32.18 -11.58
CA ALA A 118 22.36 -33.40 -12.14
C ALA A 118 23.68 -33.04 -12.82
N GLN A 119 24.79 -33.45 -12.20
CA GLN A 119 26.07 -33.63 -12.88
C GLN A 119 26.13 -35.07 -13.37
N GLN A 120 26.09 -35.26 -14.70
CA GLN A 120 27.12 -35.95 -15.51
C GLN A 120 26.67 -36.05 -16.97
#